data_AF-A0A1Y3N1P2-F1
#
_entry.id   AF-A0A1Y3N1P2-F1
#
_cell.length_a   1.000
_cell.length_b   1.000
_cell.length_c   1.000
_cell.angle_alpha   90.00
_cell.angle_beta   90.00
_cell.angle_gamma   90.00
#
_symmetry.space_group_name_H-M   'P 1'
#
loop_
_entity.id
_entity.type
_entity.pdbx_description
1 polymer ?
#
loop_
_entity_poly.entity_id
_entity_poly.type
_entity_poly.pdbx_seq_one_letter_code
_entity_poly.pdbx_strand_id
1 'polypeptide(L)'
;MASIQKKPLVTDTYTADPSAHVFNGKIYIYPSHDRDIETIDNDNGDQYDMRDYHVYEMDDENTLPRDCGKVLDIEEIPWVSKQLWAPDCAEKDGKYYFYYPARDKDGFFRIGVAIGDKPSGPFKPEPNYIPGTYSIDPCIFPDTDKNFYLTWGGIWGGQLDKYRNNKYDEANNEPTGDTPAVCAKIAKMNPDMKTLAEDPRDIVIVDENGKPLTGKDHDRRYFEGPWLFKKDDTYYFTYSTGDTHFLIWSTSKNVYGPYTYGGKILTPVLGWTTHHSIVQFKDKWYLFYHDCELSKGVNHKRNVKFRELKFDANGGIIEMDGTLGA
;
A
#
# COMPACT_ATOMS: atom_id res chain seq x y z
N MET A 1 30.18 -7.04 -2.64
CA MET A 1 29.84 -5.60 -2.73
C MET A 1 29.24 -5.17 -1.40
N ALA A 2 29.26 -3.87 -1.06
CA ALA A 2 28.55 -3.39 0.12
C ALA A 2 27.04 -3.58 -0.05
N SER A 3 26.33 -3.96 1.01
CA SER A 3 24.88 -4.13 0.95
C SER A 3 24.19 -2.80 0.57
N ILE A 4 23.16 -2.90 -0.28
CA ILE A 4 22.26 -1.81 -0.65
C ILE A 4 20.99 -1.78 0.22
N GLN A 5 20.81 -2.74 1.12
CA GLN A 5 19.67 -2.75 2.06
C GLN A 5 19.73 -1.55 3.00
N LYS A 6 18.56 -1.04 3.36
CA LYS A 6 18.33 0.11 4.26
C LYS A 6 18.90 1.43 3.77
N LYS A 7 19.27 1.52 2.49
CA LYS A 7 19.71 2.74 1.82
C LYS A 7 18.65 3.18 0.81
N PRO A 8 18.55 4.48 0.50
CA PRO A 8 17.72 4.96 -0.60
C PRO A 8 18.05 4.20 -1.89
N LEU A 9 17.05 3.56 -2.49
CA LEU A 9 17.19 2.80 -3.72
C LEU A 9 17.28 3.70 -4.96
N VAL A 10 16.64 4.87 -4.88
CA VAL A 10 16.58 5.90 -5.91
C VAL A 10 16.96 7.22 -5.23
N THR A 11 17.86 7.99 -5.84
CA THR A 11 18.45 9.20 -5.22
C THR A 11 18.39 10.44 -6.09
N ASP A 12 18.04 10.30 -7.36
CA ASP A 12 17.86 11.40 -8.32
C ASP A 12 16.44 11.97 -8.33
N THR A 13 15.49 11.28 -7.71
CA THR A 13 14.13 11.76 -7.42
C THR A 13 13.62 11.17 -6.09
N TYR A 14 12.44 11.60 -5.66
CA TYR A 14 11.77 11.12 -4.45
C TYR A 14 10.74 10.02 -4.78
N THR A 15 10.76 8.96 -3.99
CA THR A 15 9.91 7.77 -4.18
C THR A 15 9.30 7.34 -2.85
N ALA A 16 8.05 6.90 -2.88
CA ALA A 16 7.36 6.45 -1.68
C ALA A 16 6.46 5.25 -1.96
N ASP A 17 5.79 4.77 -0.91
CA ASP A 17 4.72 3.77 -0.98
C ASP A 17 5.03 2.58 -1.92
N PRO A 18 6.14 1.85 -1.69
CA PRO A 18 6.61 0.89 -2.66
C PRO A 18 5.77 -0.38 -2.65
N SER A 19 5.07 -0.66 -3.75
CA SER A 19 4.49 -1.98 -4.02
C SER A 19 5.48 -2.84 -4.81
N ALA A 20 6.05 -3.87 -4.18
CA ALA A 20 7.06 -4.74 -4.78
C ALA A 20 6.47 -6.08 -5.21
N HIS A 21 6.73 -6.49 -6.46
CA HIS A 21 6.28 -7.75 -7.04
C HIS A 21 7.40 -8.47 -7.77
N VAL A 22 7.29 -9.80 -7.87
CA VAL A 22 8.20 -10.59 -8.70
C VAL A 22 7.51 -10.98 -9.99
N PHE A 23 7.94 -10.39 -11.10
CA PHE A 23 7.47 -10.73 -12.44
C PHE A 23 8.65 -11.12 -13.31
N ASN A 24 8.49 -12.17 -14.12
CA ASN A 24 9.53 -12.63 -15.04
C ASN A 24 10.91 -12.87 -14.38
N GLY A 25 10.91 -13.29 -13.10
CA GLY A 25 12.12 -13.56 -12.33
C GLY A 25 12.88 -12.32 -11.82
N LYS A 26 12.30 -11.13 -11.92
CA LYS A 26 12.85 -9.86 -11.44
C LYS A 26 11.93 -9.20 -10.43
N ILE A 27 12.47 -8.31 -9.62
CA ILE A 27 11.68 -7.47 -8.71
C ILE A 27 11.26 -6.21 -9.46
N TYR A 28 9.98 -5.91 -9.48
CA TYR A 28 9.43 -4.64 -9.93
C TYR A 28 8.87 -3.88 -8.75
N ILE A 29 9.18 -2.59 -8.67
CA ILE A 29 8.71 -1.68 -7.63
C ILE A 29 7.82 -0.65 -8.30
N TYR A 30 6.60 -0.51 -7.79
CA TYR A 30 5.58 0.45 -8.21
C TYR A 30 5.39 1.46 -7.07
N PRO A 31 6.25 2.49 -6.95
CA PRO A 31 6.13 3.51 -5.92
C PRO A 31 5.24 4.68 -6.37
N SER A 32 4.80 5.49 -5.39
CA SER A 32 4.43 6.88 -5.64
C SER A 32 5.66 7.70 -6.07
N HIS A 33 5.47 8.70 -6.92
CA HIS A 33 6.51 9.68 -7.29
C HIS A 33 6.27 11.00 -6.56
N ASP A 34 6.95 11.18 -5.43
CA ASP A 34 6.93 12.40 -4.63
C ASP A 34 7.53 13.56 -5.42
N ARG A 35 6.90 14.75 -5.34
CA ARG A 35 7.36 15.93 -6.07
C ARG A 35 8.29 16.78 -5.21
N ASP A 36 9.36 17.26 -5.82
CA ASP A 36 10.25 18.25 -5.21
C ASP A 36 9.62 19.65 -5.23
N ILE A 37 8.63 19.86 -4.36
CA ILE A 37 7.92 21.12 -4.18
C ILE A 37 8.05 21.62 -2.74
N GLU A 38 7.97 22.94 -2.56
CA GLU A 38 7.84 23.56 -1.25
C GLU A 38 6.35 23.73 -0.93
N THR A 39 5.91 23.16 0.18
CA THR A 39 4.53 23.21 0.65
C THR A 39 4.48 23.02 2.17
N ILE A 40 3.30 23.16 2.77
CA ILE A 40 3.09 23.02 4.22
C ILE A 40 2.29 21.74 4.47
N ASP A 41 2.71 20.98 5.47
CA ASP A 41 2.00 19.77 5.90
C ASP A 41 0.63 20.10 6.49
N ASN A 42 -0.36 19.27 6.15
CA ASN A 42 -1.65 19.26 6.81
C ASN A 42 -2.21 17.83 6.92
N ASP A 43 -3.25 17.66 7.76
CA ASP A 43 -3.88 16.37 8.03
C ASP A 43 -4.74 15.86 6.86
N ASN A 44 -5.06 16.73 5.88
CA ASN A 44 -5.78 16.35 4.66
C ASN A 44 -4.85 15.70 3.61
N GLY A 45 -3.53 15.79 3.83
CA GLY A 45 -2.51 15.27 2.92
C GLY A 45 -2.32 16.09 1.65
N ASP A 46 -2.66 17.37 1.62
CA ASP A 46 -2.51 18.20 0.41
C ASP A 46 -1.04 18.35 -0.04
N GLN A 47 -0.09 18.20 0.88
CA GLN A 47 1.34 18.16 0.59
C GLN A 47 1.75 16.97 -0.31
N TYR A 48 0.99 15.87 -0.25
CA TYR A 48 1.18 14.70 -1.10
C TYR A 48 0.49 14.93 -2.46
N ASP A 49 1.09 15.78 -3.29
CA ASP A 49 0.56 16.23 -4.59
C ASP A 49 1.20 15.51 -5.80
N MET A 50 1.47 14.21 -5.64
CA MET A 50 2.06 13.36 -6.69
C MET A 50 1.19 13.36 -7.95
N ARG A 51 1.86 13.29 -9.10
CA ARG A 51 1.26 13.56 -10.42
C ARG A 51 1.36 12.39 -11.40
N ASP A 52 2.37 11.57 -11.25
CA ASP A 52 2.68 10.50 -12.18
C ASP A 52 3.30 9.32 -11.43
N TYR A 53 3.51 8.22 -12.14
CA TYR A 53 4.19 7.04 -11.61
C TYR A 53 5.35 6.65 -12.50
N HIS A 54 6.43 6.22 -11.86
CA HIS A 54 7.54 5.49 -12.48
C HIS A 54 7.51 4.04 -12.03
N VAL A 55 8.14 3.14 -12.79
CA VAL A 55 8.36 1.74 -12.38
C VAL A 55 9.84 1.47 -12.34
N TYR A 56 10.28 0.78 -11.30
CA TYR A 56 11.68 0.42 -11.11
C TYR A 56 11.85 -1.10 -11.21
N GLU A 57 12.94 -1.57 -11.81
CA GLU A 57 13.26 -2.99 -11.98
C GLU A 57 14.60 -3.32 -11.33
N MET A 58 14.66 -4.38 -10.53
CA MET A 58 15.90 -4.95 -9.98
C MET A 58 16.07 -6.39 -10.46
N ASP A 59 17.27 -6.73 -10.92
CA ASP A 59 17.62 -8.10 -11.30
C ASP A 59 17.72 -9.02 -10.07
N ASP A 60 18.20 -8.48 -8.95
CA ASP A 60 18.32 -9.16 -7.67
C ASP A 60 18.42 -8.17 -6.49
N GLU A 61 18.49 -8.71 -5.28
CA GLU A 61 18.58 -7.95 -4.03
C GLU A 61 19.93 -7.23 -3.80
N ASN A 62 20.87 -7.30 -4.74
CA ASN A 62 22.21 -6.70 -4.63
C ASN A 62 22.45 -5.60 -5.66
N THR A 63 21.50 -5.38 -6.57
CA THR A 63 21.62 -4.45 -7.69
C THR A 63 20.70 -3.26 -7.50
N LEU A 64 21.20 -2.04 -7.73
CA LEU A 64 20.34 -0.85 -7.69
C LEU A 64 19.26 -0.93 -8.78
N PRO A 65 18.04 -0.45 -8.50
CA PRO A 65 16.99 -0.48 -9.50
C PRO A 65 17.33 0.34 -10.74
N ARG A 66 16.90 -0.16 -11.88
CA ARG A 66 16.81 0.60 -13.13
C ARG A 66 15.43 1.26 -13.21
N ASP A 67 15.38 2.56 -13.41
CA ASP A 67 14.15 3.27 -13.76
C ASP A 67 13.67 2.82 -15.15
N CYS A 68 12.40 2.39 -15.25
CA CYS A 68 11.73 2.06 -16.50
C CYS A 68 11.08 3.29 -17.17
N GLY A 69 11.13 4.44 -16.51
CA GLY A 69 10.53 5.70 -16.93
C GLY A 69 9.12 5.88 -16.40
N LYS A 70 8.54 7.05 -16.72
CA LYS A 70 7.15 7.37 -16.42
C LYS A 70 6.20 6.42 -17.14
N VAL A 71 5.33 5.76 -16.38
CA VAL A 71 4.41 4.73 -16.89
C VAL A 71 2.96 5.16 -16.96
N LEU A 72 2.59 6.23 -16.25
CA LEU A 72 1.25 6.82 -16.20
C LEU A 72 1.34 8.26 -15.68
N ASP A 73 0.71 9.22 -16.36
CA ASP A 73 0.58 10.63 -15.94
C ASP A 73 -0.90 11.01 -15.70
N ILE A 74 -1.15 11.91 -14.75
CA ILE A 74 -2.51 12.41 -14.47
C ILE A 74 -3.23 12.96 -15.71
N GLU A 75 -2.49 13.55 -16.66
CA GLU A 75 -3.08 14.10 -17.89
C GLU A 75 -3.74 13.04 -18.78
N GLU A 76 -3.35 11.78 -18.61
CA GLU A 76 -3.87 10.65 -19.38
C GLU A 76 -5.17 10.09 -18.78
N ILE A 77 -5.56 10.52 -17.58
CA ILE A 77 -6.64 9.92 -16.78
C ILE A 77 -7.86 10.85 -16.71
N PRO A 78 -8.93 10.63 -17.50
CA PRO A 78 -9.99 11.63 -17.69
C PRO A 78 -10.73 12.02 -16.41
N TRP A 79 -10.91 11.07 -15.50
CA TRP A 79 -11.73 11.25 -14.29
C TRP A 79 -10.96 11.88 -13.12
N VAL A 80 -9.63 11.95 -13.16
CA VAL A 80 -8.79 12.37 -12.03
C VAL A 80 -8.60 13.88 -12.01
N SER A 81 -8.69 14.49 -10.82
CA SER A 81 -8.41 15.92 -10.60
C SER A 81 -6.99 16.19 -10.08
N LYS A 82 -6.53 15.43 -9.08
CA LYS A 82 -5.22 15.57 -8.45
C LYS A 82 -4.83 14.31 -7.65
N GLN A 83 -3.58 14.28 -7.17
CA GLN A 83 -3.05 13.37 -6.16
C GLN A 83 -3.08 11.88 -6.54
N LEU A 84 -2.09 11.45 -7.31
CA LEU A 84 -1.83 10.03 -7.61
C LEU A 84 -1.07 9.37 -6.45
N TRP A 85 -1.80 8.75 -5.51
CA TRP A 85 -1.25 8.17 -4.26
C TRP A 85 -0.77 6.71 -4.41
N ALA A 86 -0.48 6.01 -3.32
CA ALA A 86 0.15 4.67 -3.30
C ALA A 86 -0.49 3.67 -4.29
N PRO A 87 0.23 3.21 -5.34
CA PRO A 87 -0.31 2.30 -6.34
C PRO A 87 0.03 0.83 -6.03
N ASP A 88 -0.56 -0.09 -6.80
CA ASP A 88 -0.17 -1.51 -6.82
C ASP A 88 -0.36 -2.13 -8.20
N CYS A 89 0.21 -3.32 -8.46
CA CYS A 89 0.15 -3.99 -9.75
C CYS A 89 -0.06 -5.50 -9.63
N ALA A 90 -0.87 -6.08 -10.52
CA ALA A 90 -1.00 -7.54 -10.65
C ALA A 90 -0.87 -7.99 -12.11
N GLU A 91 -0.33 -9.19 -12.30
CA GLU A 91 -0.31 -9.86 -13.60
C GLU A 91 -1.49 -10.84 -13.71
N LYS A 92 -2.13 -10.85 -14.87
CA LYS A 92 -3.10 -11.88 -15.25
C LYS A 92 -3.13 -12.05 -16.77
N ASP A 93 -2.99 -13.29 -17.23
CA ASP A 93 -3.12 -13.71 -18.63
C ASP A 93 -2.21 -12.90 -19.59
N GLY A 94 -0.99 -12.59 -19.15
CA GLY A 94 0.02 -11.84 -19.90
C GLY A 94 -0.22 -10.33 -19.94
N LYS A 95 -1.16 -9.82 -19.14
CA LYS A 95 -1.45 -8.39 -18.97
C LYS A 95 -1.14 -7.96 -17.55
N TYR A 96 -0.75 -6.70 -17.41
CA TYR A 96 -0.43 -6.08 -16.13
C TYR A 96 -1.46 -5.00 -15.82
N TYR A 97 -2.05 -5.09 -14.63
CA TYR A 97 -3.13 -4.23 -14.15
C TYR A 97 -2.57 -3.38 -13.00
N PHE A 98 -2.35 -2.10 -13.29
CA PHE A 98 -1.82 -1.10 -12.38
C PHE A 98 -2.99 -0.36 -11.72
N TYR A 99 -3.20 -0.59 -10.44
CA TYR A 99 -4.25 0.01 -9.62
C TYR A 99 -3.70 1.25 -8.92
N TYR A 100 -4.46 2.34 -8.96
CA TYR A 100 -4.01 3.61 -8.41
C TYR A 100 -5.16 4.37 -7.74
N PRO A 101 -4.95 4.95 -6.56
CA PRO A 101 -5.89 5.85 -5.93
C PRO A 101 -5.66 7.28 -6.39
N ALA A 102 -6.76 8.00 -6.66
CA ALA A 102 -6.69 9.41 -6.99
C ALA A 102 -8.00 10.12 -6.69
N ARG A 103 -7.96 11.45 -6.54
CA ARG A 103 -9.19 12.23 -6.36
C ARG A 103 -9.91 12.40 -7.69
N ASP A 104 -11.21 12.13 -7.70
CA ASP A 104 -12.08 12.46 -8.83
C ASP A 104 -12.34 13.99 -8.92
N LYS A 105 -13.10 14.40 -9.94
CA LYS A 105 -13.43 15.83 -10.16
C LYS A 105 -14.30 16.44 -9.06
N ASP A 106 -14.95 15.62 -8.24
CA ASP A 106 -15.76 16.04 -7.11
C ASP A 106 -14.97 16.02 -5.78
N GLY A 107 -13.68 15.69 -5.83
CA GLY A 107 -12.76 15.72 -4.70
C GLY A 107 -12.74 14.45 -3.86
N PHE A 108 -13.42 13.39 -4.28
CA PHE A 108 -13.43 12.10 -3.58
C PHE A 108 -12.33 11.19 -4.09
N PHE A 109 -11.65 10.49 -3.19
CA PHE A 109 -10.75 9.42 -3.58
C PHE A 109 -11.54 8.23 -4.16
N ARG A 110 -11.04 7.74 -5.31
CA ARG A 110 -11.48 6.54 -6.02
C ARG A 110 -10.26 5.73 -6.44
N ILE A 111 -10.47 4.46 -6.80
CA ILE A 111 -9.41 3.59 -7.29
C ILE A 111 -9.63 3.34 -8.79
N GLY A 112 -8.66 3.70 -9.60
CA GLY A 112 -8.61 3.37 -11.02
C GLY A 112 -7.77 2.14 -11.32
N VAL A 113 -7.84 1.69 -12.57
CA VAL A 113 -6.96 0.66 -13.12
C VAL A 113 -6.44 1.11 -14.48
N ALA A 114 -5.17 0.82 -14.75
CA ALA A 114 -4.51 1.03 -16.02
C ALA A 114 -3.83 -0.27 -16.47
N ILE A 115 -3.77 -0.50 -17.79
CA ILE A 115 -3.42 -1.82 -18.34
C ILE A 115 -2.20 -1.70 -19.25
N GLY A 116 -1.24 -2.59 -19.04
CA GLY A 116 -0.01 -2.69 -19.80
C GLY A 116 0.26 -4.11 -20.31
N ASP A 117 1.11 -4.22 -21.33
CA ASP A 117 1.56 -5.49 -21.91
C ASP A 117 2.84 -6.03 -21.23
N LYS A 118 3.43 -5.23 -20.35
CA LYS A 118 4.70 -5.49 -19.68
C LYS A 118 4.64 -4.96 -18.24
N PRO A 119 5.41 -5.55 -17.31
CA PRO A 119 5.44 -5.07 -15.92
C PRO A 119 6.01 -3.65 -15.83
N SER A 120 6.88 -3.26 -16.76
CA SER A 120 7.47 -1.91 -16.83
C SER A 120 6.56 -0.85 -17.46
N GLY A 121 5.30 -1.17 -17.78
CA GLY A 121 4.42 -0.27 -18.52
C GLY A 121 4.87 0.03 -19.97
N PRO A 122 4.42 1.16 -20.55
CA PRO A 122 3.46 2.11 -19.98
C PRO A 122 2.08 1.48 -19.78
N PHE A 123 1.24 2.10 -18.96
CA PHE A 123 -0.11 1.63 -18.66
C PHE A 123 -1.16 2.56 -19.25
N LYS A 124 -2.15 2.01 -19.94
CA LYS A 124 -3.28 2.76 -20.46
C LYS A 124 -4.41 2.78 -19.43
N PRO A 125 -4.81 3.94 -18.88
CA PRO A 125 -5.88 4.01 -17.89
C PRO A 125 -7.25 3.70 -18.52
N GLU A 126 -8.09 3.02 -17.75
CA GLU A 126 -9.52 2.98 -18.04
C GLU A 126 -10.12 4.40 -17.89
N PRO A 127 -11.16 4.75 -18.67
CA PRO A 127 -11.71 6.11 -18.69
C PRO A 127 -12.45 6.49 -17.39
N ASN A 128 -12.79 5.51 -16.55
CA ASN A 128 -13.45 5.69 -15.26
C ASN A 128 -12.77 4.82 -14.19
N TYR A 129 -12.99 5.19 -12.92
CA TYR A 129 -12.59 4.40 -11.76
C TYR A 129 -13.42 3.11 -11.61
N ILE A 130 -12.94 2.19 -10.77
CA ILE A 130 -13.60 0.91 -10.47
C ILE A 130 -14.88 1.18 -9.66
N PRO A 131 -16.08 0.81 -10.17
CA PRO A 131 -17.32 1.01 -9.44
C PRO A 131 -17.32 0.33 -8.07
N GLY A 132 -17.82 1.03 -7.05
CA GLY A 132 -17.87 0.54 -5.67
C GLY A 132 -16.60 0.80 -4.85
N THR A 133 -15.52 1.28 -5.47
CA THR A 133 -14.31 1.71 -4.75
C THR A 133 -14.41 3.16 -4.29
N TYR A 134 -13.67 3.45 -3.23
CA TYR A 134 -13.54 4.75 -2.59
C TYR A 134 -12.28 4.72 -1.72
N SER A 135 -11.84 5.85 -1.18
CA SER A 135 -10.61 5.92 -0.39
C SER A 135 -9.38 5.51 -1.23
N ILE A 136 -8.29 5.12 -0.57
CA ILE A 136 -6.93 5.09 -1.11
C ILE A 136 -6.28 3.71 -1.01
N ASP A 137 -5.00 3.63 -1.37
CA ASP A 137 -4.07 2.53 -1.08
C ASP A 137 -4.56 1.13 -1.48
N PRO A 138 -4.83 0.89 -2.79
CA PRO A 138 -5.11 -0.44 -3.29
C PRO A 138 -3.94 -1.40 -3.09
N CYS A 139 -4.23 -2.62 -2.65
CA CYS A 139 -3.36 -3.78 -2.75
C CYS A 139 -4.13 -4.91 -3.46
N ILE A 140 -3.64 -5.35 -4.62
CA ILE A 140 -4.22 -6.41 -5.43
C ILE A 140 -3.50 -7.74 -5.17
N PHE A 141 -4.16 -8.63 -4.44
CA PHE A 141 -3.59 -9.89 -4.02
C PHE A 141 -4.03 -11.06 -4.94
N PRO A 142 -3.12 -11.66 -5.72
CA PRO A 142 -3.36 -12.92 -6.42
C PRO A 142 -3.30 -14.09 -5.43
N ASP A 143 -4.43 -14.76 -5.18
CA ASP A 143 -4.46 -15.92 -4.31
C ASP A 143 -4.21 -17.23 -5.07
N THR A 144 -3.76 -18.22 -4.33
CA THR A 144 -3.57 -19.63 -4.72
C THR A 144 -4.83 -20.30 -5.28
N ASP A 145 -6.02 -19.75 -5.05
CA ASP A 145 -7.29 -20.21 -5.61
C ASP A 145 -7.57 -19.65 -7.02
N LYS A 146 -6.63 -18.89 -7.60
CA LYS A 146 -6.69 -18.18 -8.89
C LYS A 146 -7.64 -16.97 -8.92
N ASN A 147 -8.19 -16.59 -7.77
CA ASN A 147 -8.93 -15.34 -7.63
C ASN A 147 -7.96 -14.22 -7.27
N PHE A 148 -8.42 -13.00 -7.55
CA PHE A 148 -7.73 -11.78 -7.17
C PHE A 148 -8.62 -11.04 -6.19
N TYR A 149 -8.02 -10.53 -5.11
CA TYR A 149 -8.72 -9.76 -4.09
C TYR A 149 -8.09 -8.38 -4.00
N LEU A 150 -8.89 -7.35 -4.22
CA LEU A 150 -8.48 -5.97 -4.00
C LEU A 150 -8.73 -5.66 -2.53
N THR A 151 -7.70 -5.24 -1.81
CA THR A 151 -7.81 -4.64 -0.48
C THR A 151 -7.47 -3.16 -0.56
N TRP A 152 -8.11 -2.29 0.23
CA TRP A 152 -7.86 -0.85 0.16
C TRP A 152 -8.36 -0.08 1.38
N GLY A 153 -7.97 1.18 1.48
CA GLY A 153 -8.56 2.20 2.34
C GLY A 153 -7.54 2.91 3.21
N GLY A 154 -7.80 4.17 3.55
CA GLY A 154 -7.04 4.92 4.54
C GLY A 154 -7.91 5.96 5.22
N ILE A 155 -7.81 6.10 6.54
CA ILE A 155 -8.56 7.13 7.29
C ILE A 155 -7.97 8.52 7.07
N TRP A 156 -8.54 9.55 7.69
CA TRP A 156 -8.05 10.94 7.61
C TRP A 156 -8.04 11.44 6.16
N GLY A 157 -6.90 11.87 5.63
CA GLY A 157 -6.75 12.34 4.24
C GLY A 157 -7.28 11.34 3.20
N GLY A 158 -7.23 10.04 3.51
CA GLY A 158 -7.76 8.96 2.68
C GLY A 158 -9.29 8.79 2.71
N GLN A 159 -10.00 9.52 3.57
CA GLN A 159 -11.47 9.61 3.66
C GLN A 159 -12.22 8.35 4.11
N LEU A 160 -11.55 7.24 4.46
CA LEU A 160 -12.24 5.99 4.80
C LEU A 160 -13.15 6.14 6.03
N ASP A 161 -12.79 7.00 6.98
CA ASP A 161 -13.59 7.29 8.17
C ASP A 161 -14.94 7.94 7.83
N LYS A 162 -15.12 8.47 6.62
CA LYS A 162 -16.40 8.99 6.12
C LYS A 162 -17.35 7.92 5.59
N TYR A 163 -16.89 6.66 5.47
CA TYR A 163 -17.70 5.57 4.93
C TYR A 163 -18.14 4.59 6.01
N ARG A 164 -19.41 4.16 5.96
CA ARG A 164 -19.95 3.03 6.74
C ARG A 164 -20.82 2.18 5.83
N ASN A 165 -20.66 0.85 5.88
CA ASN A 165 -21.39 -0.07 5.01
C ASN A 165 -21.34 0.35 3.53
N ASN A 166 -20.14 0.77 3.08
CA ASN A 166 -19.83 1.21 1.71
C ASN A 166 -20.61 2.46 1.25
N LYS A 167 -21.13 3.26 2.18
CA LYS A 167 -21.84 4.51 1.90
C LYS A 167 -21.12 5.69 2.57
N TYR A 168 -20.93 6.75 1.80
CA TYR A 168 -20.39 8.01 2.28
C TYR A 168 -21.43 8.75 3.14
N ASP A 169 -20.97 9.36 4.23
CA ASP A 169 -21.71 10.37 4.98
C ASP A 169 -20.70 11.39 5.54
N GLU A 170 -20.91 12.67 5.26
CA GLU A 170 -20.05 13.75 5.72
C GLU A 170 -19.97 13.83 7.25
N ALA A 171 -21.06 13.44 7.93
CA ALA A 171 -21.18 13.46 9.38
C ALA A 171 -20.40 12.33 10.08
N ASN A 172 -19.97 11.29 9.34
CA ASN A 172 -19.11 10.26 9.88
C ASN A 172 -17.74 10.84 10.25
N ASN A 173 -17.11 10.30 11.28
CA ASN A 173 -15.74 10.64 11.68
C ASN A 173 -15.01 9.37 12.12
N GLU A 174 -13.72 9.47 12.42
CA GLU A 174 -12.96 8.38 13.03
C GLU A 174 -13.64 7.92 14.33
N PRO A 175 -13.93 6.62 14.50
CA PRO A 175 -14.44 6.08 15.75
C PRO A 175 -13.45 6.33 16.90
N THR A 176 -13.96 6.65 18.08
CA THR A 176 -13.14 6.87 19.29
C THR A 176 -13.58 5.95 20.43
N GLY A 177 -12.74 5.88 21.47
CA GLY A 177 -13.04 5.10 22.67
C GLY A 177 -13.12 3.60 22.39
N ASP A 178 -14.12 2.93 22.97
CA ASP A 178 -14.34 1.48 22.85
C ASP A 178 -15.10 1.05 21.58
N THR A 179 -15.43 2.00 20.70
CA THR A 179 -16.06 1.69 19.41
C THR A 179 -15.06 0.95 18.53
N PRO A 180 -15.46 -0.09 17.77
CA PRO A 180 -14.57 -0.73 16.80
C PRO A 180 -13.92 0.30 15.87
N ALA A 181 -12.63 0.13 15.61
CA ALA A 181 -11.89 0.97 14.67
C ALA A 181 -12.40 0.77 13.23
N VAL A 182 -12.11 1.75 12.37
CA VAL A 182 -12.34 1.61 10.93
C VAL A 182 -11.47 0.48 10.39
N CYS A 183 -12.03 -0.33 9.51
CA CYS A 183 -11.34 -1.46 8.88
C CYS A 183 -11.01 -1.14 7.43
N ALA A 184 -9.88 -1.66 6.93
CA ALA A 184 -9.64 -1.77 5.50
C ALA A 184 -10.78 -2.54 4.81
N LYS A 185 -10.90 -2.33 3.51
CA LYS A 185 -11.88 -3.00 2.67
C LYS A 185 -11.24 -4.12 1.90
N ILE A 186 -12.03 -5.14 1.58
CA ILE A 186 -11.67 -6.22 0.67
C ILE A 186 -12.85 -6.59 -0.23
N ALA A 187 -12.57 -6.84 -1.49
CA ALA A 187 -13.51 -7.43 -2.43
C ALA A 187 -12.78 -8.32 -3.42
N LYS A 188 -13.39 -9.45 -3.77
CA LYS A 188 -12.98 -10.24 -4.92
C LYS A 188 -13.15 -9.45 -6.22
N MET A 189 -12.18 -9.55 -7.12
CA MET A 189 -12.25 -8.97 -8.47
C MET A 189 -12.97 -9.88 -9.45
N ASN A 190 -13.67 -9.29 -10.41
CA ASN A 190 -14.16 -10.04 -11.57
C ASN A 190 -12.99 -10.50 -12.45
N PRO A 191 -13.21 -11.51 -13.32
CA PRO A 191 -12.16 -11.96 -14.22
C PRO A 191 -11.61 -10.89 -15.16
N ASP A 192 -12.32 -9.78 -15.37
CA ASP A 192 -11.87 -8.64 -16.17
C ASP A 192 -10.76 -7.81 -15.51
N MET A 193 -10.53 -7.99 -14.19
CA MET A 193 -9.60 -7.19 -13.36
C MET A 193 -9.90 -5.69 -13.35
N LYS A 194 -11.14 -5.30 -13.68
CA LYS A 194 -11.59 -3.89 -13.79
C LYS A 194 -12.80 -3.59 -12.92
N THR A 195 -13.50 -4.62 -12.46
CA THR A 195 -14.70 -4.47 -11.63
C THR A 195 -14.67 -5.41 -10.44
N LEU A 196 -15.37 -5.03 -9.36
CA LEU A 196 -15.55 -5.89 -8.20
C LEU A 196 -16.59 -6.98 -8.52
N ALA A 197 -16.32 -8.22 -8.10
CA ALA A 197 -17.24 -9.34 -8.21
C ALA A 197 -18.28 -9.38 -7.08
N GLU A 198 -18.13 -8.53 -6.07
CA GLU A 198 -18.95 -8.48 -4.87
C GLU A 198 -18.87 -7.11 -4.20
N ASP A 199 -19.80 -6.86 -3.27
CA ASP A 199 -19.73 -5.68 -2.43
C ASP A 199 -18.51 -5.73 -1.50
N PRO A 200 -17.84 -4.59 -1.26
CA PRO A 200 -16.73 -4.50 -0.32
C PRO A 200 -17.11 -4.96 1.10
N ARG A 201 -16.20 -5.67 1.75
CA ARG A 201 -16.32 -6.16 3.13
C ARG A 201 -15.23 -5.54 4.01
N ASP A 202 -15.49 -5.45 5.31
CA ASP A 202 -14.47 -5.03 6.28
C ASP A 202 -13.48 -6.17 6.55
N ILE A 203 -12.17 -5.87 6.50
CA ILE A 203 -11.12 -6.71 7.09
C ILE A 203 -11.09 -6.44 8.59
N VAL A 204 -11.86 -7.22 9.36
CA VAL A 204 -11.89 -7.07 10.81
C VAL A 204 -10.59 -7.58 11.43
N ILE A 205 -9.94 -6.72 12.22
CA ILE A 205 -8.75 -7.06 13.01
C ILE A 205 -9.16 -7.24 14.47
N VAL A 206 -8.77 -8.36 15.06
CA VAL A 206 -9.06 -8.73 16.45
C VAL A 206 -7.79 -8.85 17.28
N ASP A 207 -7.90 -8.59 18.57
CA ASP A 207 -6.85 -8.89 19.54
C ASP A 207 -6.67 -10.41 19.75
N GLU A 208 -5.70 -10.77 20.59
CA GLU A 208 -5.38 -12.13 20.97
C GLU A 208 -6.55 -12.92 21.61
N ASN A 209 -7.59 -12.23 22.07
CA ASN A 209 -8.80 -12.82 22.66
C ASN A 209 -9.98 -12.85 21.67
N GLY A 210 -9.78 -12.42 20.42
CA GLY A 210 -10.81 -12.38 19.39
C GLY A 210 -11.74 -11.16 19.45
N LYS A 211 -11.39 -10.12 20.23
CA LYS A 211 -12.18 -8.88 20.29
C LYS A 211 -11.70 -7.89 19.21
N PRO A 212 -12.60 -7.26 18.43
CA PRO A 212 -12.20 -6.24 17.47
C PRO A 212 -11.40 -5.10 18.10
N LEU A 213 -10.34 -4.67 17.42
CA LEU A 213 -9.58 -3.50 17.83
C LEU A 213 -10.47 -2.25 17.83
N THR A 214 -10.25 -1.38 18.80
CA THR A 214 -11.09 -0.21 19.05
C THR A 214 -10.45 1.08 18.56
N GLY A 215 -11.24 2.12 18.34
CA GLY A 215 -10.79 3.42 17.87
C GLY A 215 -9.71 4.07 18.77
N LYS A 216 -9.70 3.78 20.08
CA LYS A 216 -8.63 4.28 20.99
C LYS A 216 -7.29 3.56 20.90
N ASP A 217 -7.20 2.45 20.16
CA ASP A 217 -6.03 1.56 20.15
C ASP A 217 -5.07 1.90 19.00
N HIS A 218 -4.56 3.14 19.00
CA HIS A 218 -3.82 3.70 17.86
C HIS A 218 -2.51 2.95 17.55
N ASP A 219 -1.93 2.24 18.52
CA ASP A 219 -0.73 1.42 18.32
C ASP A 219 -0.99 0.17 17.48
N ARG A 220 -2.26 -0.24 17.34
CA ARG A 220 -2.64 -1.49 16.67
C ARG A 220 -3.72 -1.32 15.61
N ARG A 221 -4.60 -0.32 15.74
CA ARG A 221 -5.73 -0.13 14.83
C ARG A 221 -5.25 0.26 13.43
N TYR A 222 -6.01 -0.18 12.43
CA TYR A 222 -5.75 0.14 11.04
C TYR A 222 -5.79 1.66 10.78
N PHE A 223 -4.85 2.16 9.98
CA PHE A 223 -4.85 3.54 9.48
C PHE A 223 -4.90 3.58 7.96
N GLU A 224 -3.88 3.03 7.27
CA GLU A 224 -3.75 3.04 5.81
C GLU A 224 -2.77 1.95 5.31
N GLY A 225 -2.49 1.92 4.00
CA GLY A 225 -1.47 1.07 3.39
C GLY A 225 -1.67 -0.43 3.61
N PRO A 226 -2.85 -1.00 3.26
CA PRO A 226 -3.07 -2.43 3.41
C PRO A 226 -2.15 -3.19 2.46
N TRP A 227 -1.51 -4.24 2.95
CA TRP A 227 -0.77 -5.20 2.13
C TRP A 227 -1.09 -6.61 2.56
N LEU A 228 -1.50 -7.44 1.60
CA LEU A 228 -1.93 -8.82 1.82
C LEU A 228 -1.00 -9.77 1.06
N PHE A 229 -0.44 -10.72 1.78
CA PHE A 229 0.31 -11.82 1.19
C PHE A 229 -0.04 -13.14 1.88
N LYS A 230 0.34 -14.25 1.26
CA LYS A 230 0.16 -15.59 1.81
C LYS A 230 1.50 -16.28 1.93
N LYS A 231 1.73 -16.90 3.08
CA LYS A 231 2.86 -17.80 3.32
C LYS A 231 2.30 -19.11 3.83
N ASP A 232 2.60 -20.19 3.12
CA ASP A 232 2.00 -21.51 3.34
C ASP A 232 0.45 -21.40 3.31
N ASP A 233 -0.26 -21.95 4.29
CA ASP A 233 -1.72 -21.84 4.42
C ASP A 233 -2.16 -20.68 5.33
N THR A 234 -1.36 -19.61 5.46
CA THR A 234 -1.67 -18.45 6.32
C THR A 234 -1.66 -17.18 5.51
N TYR A 235 -2.75 -16.41 5.62
CA TYR A 235 -2.84 -15.05 5.10
C TYR A 235 -2.25 -14.09 6.13
N TYR A 236 -1.41 -13.17 5.66
CA TYR A 236 -0.83 -12.09 6.44
C TYR A 236 -1.38 -10.78 5.92
N PHE A 237 -2.13 -10.09 6.77
CA PHE A 237 -2.60 -8.74 6.51
C PHE A 237 -1.71 -7.77 7.29
N THR A 238 -1.14 -6.82 6.58
CA THR A 238 -0.16 -5.88 7.13
C THR A 238 -0.53 -4.46 6.75
N TYR A 239 -0.23 -3.48 7.61
CA TYR A 239 -0.73 -2.11 7.43
C TYR A 239 0.05 -1.10 8.28
N SER A 240 -0.12 0.17 7.95
CA SER A 240 0.37 1.30 8.73
C SER A 240 -0.63 1.70 9.81
N THR A 241 -0.12 2.15 10.96
CA THR A 241 -0.93 2.70 12.06
C THR A 241 -1.02 4.22 12.04
N GLY A 242 -0.41 4.88 11.05
CA GLY A 242 -0.50 6.33 10.85
C GLY A 242 0.16 7.13 11.96
N ASP A 243 -0.63 7.70 12.86
CA ASP A 243 -0.19 8.62 13.91
C ASP A 243 0.72 8.01 14.99
N THR A 244 0.86 6.69 15.00
CA THR A 244 1.85 5.96 15.83
C THR A 244 3.00 5.37 15.02
N HIS A 245 2.97 5.52 13.70
CA HIS A 245 4.06 5.26 12.76
C HIS A 245 4.61 3.82 12.75
N PHE A 246 3.82 2.83 13.18
CA PHE A 246 4.20 1.42 13.12
C PHE A 246 3.72 0.78 11.82
N LEU A 247 4.48 -0.22 11.37
CA LEU A 247 3.95 -1.24 10.46
C LEU A 247 3.57 -2.46 11.29
N ILE A 248 2.35 -2.96 11.10
CA ILE A 248 1.78 -4.08 11.86
C ILE A 248 1.55 -5.28 10.96
N TRP A 249 1.63 -6.48 11.53
CA TRP A 249 1.14 -7.71 10.90
C TRP A 249 0.06 -8.38 11.72
N SER A 250 -0.90 -8.98 11.02
CA SER A 250 -1.99 -9.79 11.55
C SER A 250 -2.18 -11.03 10.65
N THR A 251 -2.75 -12.12 11.18
CA THR A 251 -2.91 -13.37 10.42
C THR A 251 -4.32 -13.93 10.43
N SER A 252 -4.66 -14.66 9.37
CA SER A 252 -5.91 -15.44 9.29
C SER A 252 -5.73 -16.70 8.45
N LYS A 253 -6.69 -17.62 8.59
CA LYS A 253 -6.85 -18.79 7.70
C LYS A 253 -7.87 -18.53 6.59
N ASN A 254 -8.50 -17.36 6.58
CA ASN A 254 -9.48 -16.93 5.60
C ASN A 254 -9.02 -15.59 5.02
N VAL A 255 -9.03 -15.45 3.69
CA VAL A 255 -8.67 -14.20 3.00
C VAL A 255 -9.53 -13.00 3.42
N TYR A 256 -10.76 -13.26 3.86
CA TYR A 256 -11.67 -12.22 4.39
C TYR A 256 -11.52 -11.97 5.90
N GLY A 257 -10.66 -12.71 6.59
CA GLY A 257 -10.51 -12.62 8.04
C GLY A 257 -11.61 -13.36 8.84
N PRO A 258 -11.82 -12.98 10.12
CA PRO A 258 -11.08 -11.93 10.82
C PRO A 258 -9.58 -12.23 10.93
N TYR A 259 -8.77 -11.19 11.06
CA TYR A 259 -7.33 -11.29 11.24
C TYR A 259 -6.95 -11.05 12.70
N THR A 260 -6.20 -11.94 13.31
CA THR A 260 -5.68 -11.76 14.67
C THR A 260 -4.38 -10.97 14.62
N TYR A 261 -4.31 -9.90 15.41
CA TYR A 261 -3.11 -9.07 15.59
C TYR A 261 -1.90 -9.95 15.96
N GLY A 262 -0.80 -9.77 15.23
CA GLY A 262 0.43 -10.54 15.43
C GLY A 262 1.55 -9.76 16.10
N GLY A 263 1.77 -8.51 15.69
CA GLY A 263 2.84 -7.68 16.23
C GLY A 263 3.31 -6.58 15.29
N LYS A 264 4.42 -5.92 15.65
CA LYS A 264 5.07 -4.90 14.84
C LYS A 264 6.04 -5.55 13.86
N ILE A 265 6.04 -5.05 12.63
CA ILE A 265 7.03 -5.36 11.59
C ILE A 265 8.18 -4.35 11.68
N LEU A 266 7.84 -3.06 11.77
CA LEU A 266 8.79 -1.95 11.72
C LEU A 266 8.40 -0.88 12.74
N THR A 267 9.37 -0.40 13.53
CA THR A 267 9.22 0.79 14.39
C THR A 267 9.28 2.08 13.56
N PRO A 268 8.97 3.26 14.14
CA PRO A 268 8.93 4.51 13.39
C PRO A 268 10.22 4.80 12.62
N VAL A 269 10.04 5.32 11.40
CA VAL A 269 11.11 5.78 10.51
C VAL A 269 11.27 7.30 10.61
N LEU A 270 12.25 7.87 9.90
CA LEU A 270 12.32 9.33 9.73
C LEU A 270 11.21 9.81 8.79
N GLY A 271 10.42 10.78 9.23
CA GLY A 271 9.23 11.27 8.53
C GLY A 271 7.94 10.80 9.20
N TRP A 272 6.80 11.40 8.83
CA TRP A 272 5.51 11.11 9.44
C TRP A 272 4.87 9.84 8.89
N THR A 273 4.92 9.61 7.58
CA THR A 273 4.33 8.42 6.96
C THR A 273 5.25 7.22 7.07
N THR A 274 4.65 6.04 7.20
CA THR A 274 5.28 4.75 6.95
C THR A 274 4.35 3.93 6.07
N HIS A 275 4.88 3.33 5.01
CA HIS A 275 4.14 2.52 4.04
C HIS A 275 5.07 1.43 3.52
N HIS A 276 4.53 0.29 3.12
CA HIS A 276 5.34 -0.86 2.75
C HIS A 276 4.67 -1.83 1.77
N SER A 277 5.50 -2.77 1.30
CA SER A 277 5.07 -4.05 0.77
C SER A 277 6.01 -5.16 1.22
N ILE A 278 5.53 -6.40 1.16
CA ILE A 278 6.29 -7.59 1.50
C ILE A 278 6.23 -8.57 0.33
N VAL A 279 7.41 -8.94 -0.17
CA VAL A 279 7.54 -9.82 -1.32
C VAL A 279 8.54 -10.94 -1.05
N GLN A 280 8.21 -12.14 -1.51
CA GLN A 280 9.17 -13.24 -1.57
C GLN A 280 9.94 -13.15 -2.88
N PHE A 281 11.27 -13.12 -2.80
CA PHE A 281 12.15 -13.23 -3.95
C PHE A 281 13.15 -14.36 -3.70
N LYS A 282 13.12 -15.38 -4.57
CA LYS A 282 13.84 -16.64 -4.37
C LYS A 282 13.46 -17.27 -3.01
N ASP A 283 14.43 -17.60 -2.18
CA ASP A 283 14.27 -18.23 -0.87
C ASP A 283 14.07 -17.23 0.29
N LYS A 284 14.01 -15.92 0.00
CA LYS A 284 13.98 -14.86 1.01
C LYS A 284 12.76 -13.96 0.88
N TRP A 285 12.42 -13.34 2.00
CA TRP A 285 11.37 -12.33 2.09
C TRP A 285 12.00 -10.97 2.30
N TYR A 286 11.41 -9.94 1.71
CA TYR A 286 11.88 -8.56 1.79
C TYR A 286 10.73 -7.64 2.14
N LEU A 287 11.00 -6.73 3.07
CA LEU A 287 10.19 -5.56 3.33
C LEU A 287 10.72 -4.43 2.46
N PHE A 288 9.89 -3.92 1.55
CA PHE A 288 10.10 -2.63 0.91
C PHE A 288 9.33 -1.58 1.71
N TYR A 289 9.94 -0.45 1.98
CA TYR A 289 9.37 0.63 2.79
C TYR A 289 9.94 1.97 2.35
N HIS A 290 9.50 3.09 2.91
CA HIS A 290 10.13 4.39 2.68
C HIS A 290 10.52 5.09 3.98
N ASP A 291 11.38 6.10 3.88
CA ASP A 291 11.58 7.11 4.90
C ASP A 291 11.94 8.47 4.26
N CYS A 292 12.28 9.46 5.07
CA CYS A 292 12.66 10.81 4.62
C CYS A 292 14.17 11.09 4.80
N GLU A 293 15.05 10.07 4.75
CA GLU A 293 16.50 10.28 4.91
C GLU A 293 17.07 11.23 3.85
N LEU A 294 16.72 10.99 2.58
CA LEU A 294 17.25 11.74 1.43
C LEU A 294 16.87 13.22 1.50
N SER A 295 15.68 13.54 2.00
CA SER A 295 15.19 14.91 2.17
C SER A 295 15.52 15.53 3.52
N LYS A 296 16.16 14.79 4.43
CA LYS A 296 16.46 15.21 5.81
C LYS A 296 15.20 15.51 6.64
N GLY A 297 14.15 14.71 6.45
CA GLY A 297 12.94 14.74 7.27
C GLY A 297 11.76 15.53 6.68
N VAL A 298 11.75 15.82 5.38
CA VAL A 298 10.61 16.47 4.73
C VAL A 298 9.56 15.41 4.36
N ASN A 299 8.39 15.47 4.99
CA ASN A 299 7.37 14.41 4.98
C ASN A 299 6.87 14.02 3.59
N HIS A 300 6.76 14.97 2.66
CA HIS A 300 6.30 14.74 1.28
C HIS A 300 7.44 14.53 0.27
N LYS A 301 8.68 14.33 0.74
CA LYS A 301 9.86 14.05 -0.09
C LYS A 301 10.55 12.80 0.45
N ARG A 302 10.02 11.62 0.11
CA ARG A 302 10.44 10.33 0.67
C ARG A 302 11.39 9.57 -0.26
N ASN A 303 12.00 8.51 0.24
CA ASN A 303 12.80 7.59 -0.56
C ASN A 303 12.51 6.13 -0.20
N VAL A 304 12.32 5.29 -1.23
CA VAL A 304 12.15 3.85 -1.04
C VAL A 304 13.46 3.19 -0.58
N LYS A 305 13.33 2.27 0.37
CA LYS A 305 14.34 1.38 0.93
C LYS A 305 13.81 -0.04 0.95
N PHE A 306 14.69 -1.00 1.19
CA PHE A 306 14.29 -2.38 1.47
C PHE A 306 15.23 -3.06 2.45
N ARG A 307 14.75 -4.12 3.10
CA ARG A 307 15.55 -5.00 3.97
C ARG A 307 14.98 -6.41 4.02
N GLU A 308 15.84 -7.38 4.31
CA GLU A 308 15.41 -8.78 4.50
C GLU A 308 14.44 -8.87 5.70
N LEU A 309 13.27 -9.47 5.45
CA LEU A 309 12.26 -9.79 6.44
C LEU A 309 12.41 -11.24 6.87
N LYS A 310 12.33 -11.49 8.17
CA LYS A 310 12.49 -12.82 8.76
C LYS A 310 11.28 -13.24 9.55
N PHE A 311 10.99 -14.53 9.51
CA PHE A 311 9.97 -15.17 10.31
C PHE A 311 10.60 -15.99 11.42
N ASP A 312 9.95 -16.05 12.58
CA ASP A 312 10.26 -17.02 13.61
C ASP A 312 9.72 -18.42 13.26
N ALA A 313 10.01 -19.40 14.12
CA ALA A 313 9.60 -20.79 13.91
C ALA A 313 8.08 -21.01 13.93
N ASN A 314 7.31 -20.08 14.49
CA ASN A 314 5.84 -20.13 14.58
C ASN A 314 5.17 -19.33 13.45
N GLY A 315 5.94 -18.72 12.54
CA GLY A 315 5.44 -17.86 11.48
C GLY A 315 5.18 -16.42 11.90
N GLY A 316 5.64 -15.99 13.09
CA GLY A 316 5.63 -14.58 13.47
C GLY A 316 6.68 -13.79 12.70
N ILE A 317 6.40 -12.53 12.35
CA ILE A 317 7.39 -11.65 11.72
C ILE A 317 8.27 -11.04 12.82
N ILE A 318 9.60 -11.12 12.64
CA ILE A 318 10.56 -10.53 13.57
C ILE A 318 10.57 -9.02 13.40
N GLU A 319 10.28 -8.30 14.48
CA GLU A 319 10.27 -6.83 14.53
C GLU A 319 11.63 -6.24 14.14
N MET A 320 11.57 -5.13 13.40
CA MET A 320 12.74 -4.40 12.91
C MET A 320 12.74 -2.96 13.40
N ASP A 321 13.92 -2.48 13.78
CA ASP A 321 14.12 -1.05 14.11
C ASP A 321 14.17 -0.20 12.84
N GLY A 322 13.23 0.73 12.71
CA GLY A 322 13.11 1.72 11.64
C GLY A 322 14.18 2.82 11.68
N THR A 323 14.85 3.03 12.81
CA THR A 323 15.92 4.04 12.96
C THR A 323 17.29 3.53 12.52
N LEU A 324 17.50 2.21 12.48
CA LEU A 324 18.78 1.59 12.14
C LEU A 324 19.00 1.48 10.63
N GLY A 325 19.19 2.63 9.98
CA GLY A 325 19.45 2.77 8.55
C GLY A 325 19.79 4.20 8.11
N ALA A 326 20.32 5.00 9.05
CA ALA A 326 20.94 6.31 8.85
C ALA A 326 22.45 6.24 9.14
#